data_AF-M0LJW1-F1
#
_entry.id   AF-M0LJW1-F1
#
_cell.length_a   1.000
_cell.length_b   1.000
_cell.length_c   1.000
_cell.angle_alpha   90.00
_cell.angle_beta   90.00
_cell.angle_gamma   90.00
#
_symmetry.space_group_name_H-M   'P 1'
#
loop_
_entity.id
_entity.type
_entity.pdbx_description
1 polymer ?
#
loop_
_entity_poly.entity_id
_entity_poly.type
_entity_poly.pdbx_seq_one_letter_code
_entity_poly.pdbx_strand_id
1 'polypeptide(L)'
;MTRCLPRAEVRPTQLYLSSEKLAGVLEWFDFDEPEYEPLPAFEHRGAWYLADGHTRAFAASLAGVDTIRIERDPAVRETYDFEVYRRCIEWCAEAGVETVDDLHGRVVGPEAYRELWVDRCQRVGDGG
;
A
#
# COMPACT_ATOMS: atom_id res chain seq x y z
N MET A 1 1.72 7.54 16.89
CA MET A 1 2.08 6.35 17.70
C MET A 1 2.12 5.15 16.79
N THR A 2 3.28 4.48 16.73
CA THR A 2 3.49 3.26 15.95
C THR A 2 2.69 2.09 16.52
N ARG A 3 2.20 1.22 15.64
CA ARG A 3 1.52 -0.03 15.96
C ARG A 3 2.14 -1.16 15.13
N CYS A 4 2.23 -2.35 15.71
CA CYS A 4 2.51 -3.56 14.96
C CYS A 4 1.20 -4.34 14.85
N LEU A 5 0.76 -4.61 13.62
CA LEU A 5 -0.44 -5.40 13.35
C LEU A 5 -0.06 -6.66 12.57
N PRO A 6 -0.81 -7.78 12.73
CA PRO A 6 -0.65 -8.94 11.85
C PRO A 6 -0.72 -8.50 10.39
N ARG A 7 0.15 -9.04 9.52
CA ARG A 7 0.18 -8.63 8.10
C ARG A 7 -1.17 -8.82 7.40
N ALA A 8 -1.95 -9.82 7.82
CA ALA A 8 -3.29 -10.11 7.30
C ALA A 8 -4.36 -9.07 7.71
N GLU A 9 -4.08 -8.24 8.72
CA GLU A 9 -4.98 -7.18 9.18
C GLU A 9 -4.67 -5.81 8.53
N VAL A 10 -3.57 -5.71 7.78
CA VAL A 10 -3.16 -4.48 7.09
C VAL A 10 -3.49 -4.60 5.60
N ARG A 11 -4.49 -3.83 5.17
CA ARG A 11 -5.01 -3.87 3.81
C ARG A 11 -4.32 -2.83 2.91
N PRO A 12 -4.00 -3.16 1.65
CA PRO A 12 -3.50 -2.17 0.72
C PRO A 12 -4.63 -1.27 0.20
N THR A 13 -4.24 -0.15 -0.37
CA THR A 13 -5.08 0.80 -1.13
C THR A 13 -4.54 0.97 -2.54
N GLN A 14 -3.80 -0.01 -3.04
CA GLN A 14 -3.09 0.03 -4.30
C GLN A 14 -3.19 -1.32 -5.00
N LEU A 15 -3.55 -1.31 -6.29
CA LEU A 15 -3.75 -2.54 -7.07
C LEU A 15 -2.46 -3.12 -7.65
N TYR A 16 -1.50 -2.26 -7.98
CA TYR A 16 -0.29 -2.64 -8.71
C TYR A 16 0.93 -2.04 -8.04
N LEU A 17 2.08 -2.69 -8.13
CA LEU A 17 3.35 -2.14 -7.67
C LEU A 17 4.23 -1.83 -8.88
N SER A 18 5.02 -0.75 -8.79
CA SER A 18 6.04 -0.46 -9.81
C SER A 18 7.26 -1.35 -9.57
N SER A 19 7.71 -2.05 -10.61
CA SER A 19 8.93 -2.85 -10.57
C SER A 19 10.17 -2.00 -10.29
N GLU A 20 10.21 -0.76 -10.77
CA GLU A 20 11.31 0.19 -10.53
C GLU A 20 11.35 0.63 -9.07
N LYS A 21 10.18 1.00 -8.50
CA LYS A 21 10.11 1.31 -7.06
C LYS A 21 10.48 0.10 -6.20
N LEU A 22 10.05 -1.09 -6.60
CA LEU A 22 10.42 -2.32 -5.90
C LEU A 22 11.92 -2.54 -5.96
N ALA A 23 12.56 -2.43 -7.13
CA ALA A 23 14.01 -2.54 -7.26
C ALA A 23 14.73 -1.58 -6.30
N GLY A 24 14.31 -0.30 -6.25
CA GLY A 24 14.90 0.67 -5.33
C GLY A 24 14.69 0.35 -3.85
N VAL A 25 13.60 -0.33 -3.47
CA VAL A 25 13.45 -0.85 -2.09
C VAL A 25 14.40 -2.01 -1.84
N LEU A 26 14.51 -2.95 -2.79
CA LEU A 26 15.35 -4.13 -2.67
C LEU A 26 16.86 -3.81 -2.59
N GLU A 27 17.29 -2.62 -3.01
CA GLU A 27 18.69 -2.18 -2.90
C GLU A 27 19.16 -1.96 -1.45
N TRP A 28 18.25 -1.60 -0.54
CA TRP A 28 18.59 -1.31 0.86
C TRP A 28 17.84 -2.18 1.87
N PHE A 29 16.82 -2.93 1.43
CA PHE A 29 16.01 -3.75 2.31
C PHE A 29 16.75 -5.03 2.71
N ASP A 30 16.99 -5.21 4.01
CA ASP A 30 17.53 -6.44 4.56
C ASP A 30 16.40 -7.46 4.79
N PHE A 31 16.49 -8.62 4.13
CA PHE A 31 15.50 -9.69 4.23
C PHE A 31 15.68 -10.54 5.49
N ASP A 32 16.89 -10.63 6.02
CA ASP A 32 17.19 -11.39 7.23
C ASP A 32 16.83 -10.56 8.47
N GLU A 33 16.98 -9.23 8.39
CA GLU A 33 16.57 -8.28 9.43
C GLU A 33 15.71 -7.12 8.88
N PRO A 34 14.42 -7.34 8.58
CA PRO A 34 13.52 -6.35 8.00
C PRO A 34 13.35 -5.04 8.80
N GLU A 35 14.21 -4.07 8.52
CA GLU A 35 14.15 -2.73 9.12
C GLU A 35 13.64 -1.68 8.13
N TYR A 36 12.52 -1.04 8.49
CA TYR A 36 11.93 0.06 7.74
C TYR A 36 11.12 0.97 8.68
N GLU A 37 10.95 2.23 8.32
CA GLU A 37 10.09 3.15 9.07
C GLU A 37 8.64 2.66 9.10
N PRO A 38 7.88 2.91 10.18
CA PRO A 38 6.45 2.60 10.22
C PRO A 38 5.71 3.15 9.00
N LEU A 39 4.85 2.32 8.42
CA LEU A 39 4.13 2.68 7.20
C LEU A 39 2.93 3.58 7.53
N PRO A 40 2.72 4.68 6.80
CA PRO A 40 1.54 5.52 6.95
C PRO A 40 0.26 4.72 6.70
N ALA A 41 -0.68 4.79 7.62
CA ALA A 41 -1.91 4.02 7.58
C ALA A 41 -3.08 4.77 8.21
N PHE A 42 -4.30 4.36 7.88
CA PHE A 42 -5.51 4.93 8.45
C PHE A 42 -6.56 3.85 8.69
N GLU A 43 -7.51 4.17 9.56
CA GLU A 43 -8.62 3.28 9.85
C GLU A 43 -9.86 3.69 9.04
N HIS A 44 -10.53 2.72 8.44
CA HIS A 44 -11.80 2.91 7.78
C HIS A 44 -12.71 1.70 8.00
N ARG A 45 -13.91 1.94 8.53
CA ARG A 45 -14.92 0.89 8.80
C ARG A 45 -14.37 -0.31 9.60
N GLY A 46 -13.52 -0.05 10.60
CA GLY A 46 -12.97 -1.07 11.49
C GLY A 46 -11.78 -1.87 10.93
N ALA A 47 -11.27 -1.53 9.76
CA ALA A 47 -10.06 -2.14 9.17
C ALA A 47 -8.94 -1.11 8.99
N TRP A 48 -7.70 -1.57 9.00
CA TRP A 48 -6.51 -0.76 8.75
C TRP A 48 -6.10 -0.84 7.28
N TYR A 49 -5.85 0.34 6.71
CA TYR A 49 -5.45 0.52 5.32
C TYR A 49 -4.13 1.29 5.25
N LEU A 50 -3.22 0.87 4.38
CA LEU A 50 -2.03 1.65 4.06
C LEU A 50 -2.44 2.93 3.33
N ALA A 51 -1.94 4.08 3.78
CA ALA A 51 -2.03 5.34 3.05
C ALA A 51 -0.93 5.42 1.98
N ASP A 52 0.26 4.91 2.32
CA ASP A 52 1.44 4.82 1.46
C ASP A 52 2.35 3.67 1.94
N GLY A 53 3.44 3.43 1.22
CA GLY A 53 4.46 2.45 1.60
C GLY A 53 4.16 1.02 1.15
N HIS A 54 3.22 0.82 0.21
CA HIS A 54 2.83 -0.51 -0.29
C HIS A 54 4.01 -1.34 -0.82
N THR A 55 4.99 -0.71 -1.47
CA THR A 55 6.20 -1.40 -1.93
C THR A 55 7.05 -1.92 -0.77
N ARG A 56 7.20 -1.14 0.33
CA ARG A 56 7.93 -1.56 1.53
C ARG A 56 7.16 -2.65 2.28
N ALA A 57 5.83 -2.52 2.37
CA ALA A 57 4.97 -3.56 2.92
C ALA A 57 5.15 -4.87 2.15
N PHE A 58 5.19 -4.81 0.81
CA PHE A 58 5.38 -5.97 -0.04
C PHE A 58 6.76 -6.60 0.13
N ALA A 59 7.83 -5.80 0.20
CA ALA A 59 9.16 -6.33 0.52
C ALA A 59 9.19 -7.05 1.88
N ALA A 60 8.52 -6.48 2.90
CA ALA A 60 8.39 -7.12 4.20
C ALA A 60 7.59 -8.44 4.14
N SER A 61 6.50 -8.48 3.38
CA SER A 61 5.75 -9.71 3.08
C SER A 61 6.63 -10.77 2.41
N LEU A 62 7.45 -10.39 1.43
CA LEU A 62 8.41 -11.30 0.78
C LEU A 62 9.47 -11.83 1.74
N ALA A 63 9.87 -11.05 2.74
CA ALA A 63 10.75 -11.47 3.83
C ALA A 63 10.05 -12.38 4.87
N GLY A 64 8.75 -12.64 4.71
CA GLY A 64 8.00 -13.54 5.57
C GLY A 64 7.63 -12.95 6.94
N VAL A 65 7.65 -11.62 7.11
CA VAL A 65 7.30 -11.01 8.41
C VAL A 65 5.84 -11.28 8.78
N ASP A 66 5.56 -11.63 10.03
CA ASP A 66 4.19 -11.88 10.49
C ASP A 66 3.42 -10.59 10.82
N THR A 67 4.13 -9.49 11.05
CA THR A 67 3.54 -8.21 11.43
C THR A 67 4.10 -7.04 10.63
N ILE A 68 3.26 -6.05 10.39
CA ILE A 68 3.63 -4.80 9.71
C ILE A 68 3.58 -3.66 10.73
N ARG A 69 4.67 -2.89 10.78
CA ARG A 69 4.75 -1.64 11.52
C ARG A 69 4.02 -0.54 10.77
N ILE A 70 3.00 0.05 11.39
CA ILE A 70 2.23 1.15 10.84
C ILE A 70 2.24 2.34 11.79
N GLU A 71 2.01 3.54 11.26
CA GLU A 71 1.59 4.68 12.04
C GLU A 71 0.34 5.31 11.47
N ARG A 72 -0.50 5.89 12.34
CA ARG A 72 -1.70 6.59 11.90
C ARG A 72 -1.31 7.89 11.20
N ASP A 73 -1.71 8.03 9.96
CA ASP A 73 -1.58 9.26 9.18
C ASP A 73 -2.87 10.09 9.27
N PRO A 74 -2.89 11.19 10.04
CA PRO A 74 -4.06 12.06 10.13
C PRO A 74 -4.32 12.84 8.83
N ALA A 75 -3.31 13.04 7.98
CA ALA A 75 -3.45 13.81 6.73
C ALA A 75 -4.46 13.17 5.78
N VAL A 76 -4.66 11.85 5.85
CA VAL A 76 -5.68 11.13 5.08
C VAL A 76 -7.09 11.66 5.30
N ARG A 77 -7.41 12.19 6.48
CA ARG A 77 -8.75 12.75 6.79
C ARG A 77 -8.76 14.28 6.79
N GLU A 78 -7.62 14.90 7.05
CA GLU A 78 -7.53 16.34 7.29
C GLU A 78 -7.02 17.12 6.07
N THR A 79 -6.31 16.47 5.16
CA THR A 79 -5.57 17.14 4.06
C THR A 79 -5.84 16.50 2.70
N TYR A 80 -5.86 15.18 2.62
CA TYR A 80 -6.06 14.48 1.35
C TYR A 80 -7.54 14.35 0.99
N ASP A 81 -7.81 14.22 -0.30
CA ASP A 81 -9.15 13.85 -0.76
C ASP A 81 -9.41 12.38 -0.40
N PHE A 82 -10.20 12.18 0.65
CA PHE A 82 -10.56 10.87 1.14
C PHE A 82 -11.37 10.05 0.11
N GLU A 83 -12.01 10.71 -0.86
CA GLU A 83 -12.76 10.01 -1.91
C GLU A 83 -11.83 9.16 -2.79
N VAL A 84 -10.62 9.64 -3.08
CA VAL A 84 -9.60 8.87 -3.80
C VAL A 84 -9.29 7.58 -3.03
N TYR A 85 -9.05 7.68 -1.72
CA TYR A 85 -8.80 6.50 -0.88
C TYR A 85 -9.99 5.56 -0.82
N ARG A 86 -11.22 6.08 -0.70
CA ARG A 86 -12.44 5.25 -0.73
C ARG A 86 -12.52 4.46 -2.03
N ARG A 87 -12.25 5.11 -3.16
CA ARG A 87 -12.28 4.48 -4.47
C ARG A 87 -11.20 3.42 -4.64
N CYS A 88 -9.99 3.70 -4.14
CA CYS A 88 -8.92 2.73 -4.08
C CYS A 88 -9.28 1.48 -3.26
N ILE A 89 -9.95 1.65 -2.11
CA ILE A 89 -10.44 0.54 -1.29
C ILE A 89 -11.46 -0.31 -2.06
N GLU A 90 -12.42 0.33 -2.74
CA GLU A 90 -13.42 -0.36 -3.56
C GLU A 90 -12.76 -1.18 -4.68
N TRP A 91 -11.82 -0.59 -5.42
CA TRP A 91 -11.13 -1.32 -6.48
C TRP A 91 -10.31 -2.50 -5.96
N CYS A 92 -9.66 -2.34 -4.79
CA CYS A 92 -8.95 -3.45 -4.16
C CYS A 92 -9.92 -4.59 -3.81
N ALA A 93 -11.07 -4.28 -3.22
CA ALA A 93 -12.10 -5.28 -2.92
C ALA A 93 -12.64 -5.96 -4.19
N GLU A 94 -12.95 -5.20 -5.24
CA GLU A 94 -13.43 -5.74 -6.53
C GLU A 94 -12.39 -6.64 -7.22
N ALA A 95 -11.11 -6.33 -7.07
CA ALA A 95 -10.00 -7.07 -7.66
C ALA A 95 -9.49 -8.24 -6.78
N GLY A 96 -10.07 -8.45 -5.60
CA GLY A 96 -9.64 -9.46 -4.64
C GLY A 96 -8.26 -9.18 -4.03
N VAL A 97 -7.90 -7.91 -3.87
CA VAL A 97 -6.68 -7.48 -3.19
C VAL A 97 -7.05 -7.09 -1.76
N GLU A 98 -6.95 -8.04 -0.82
CA GLU A 98 -7.35 -7.81 0.57
C GLU A 98 -6.16 -7.60 1.50
N THR A 99 -5.01 -8.18 1.15
CA THR A 99 -3.78 -8.16 1.93
C THR A 99 -2.61 -7.74 1.06
N VAL A 100 -1.48 -7.42 1.70
CA VAL A 100 -0.24 -7.13 0.99
C VAL A 100 0.24 -8.33 0.16
N ASP A 101 -0.04 -9.56 0.60
CA ASP A 101 0.35 -10.80 -0.08
C ASP A 101 -0.36 -10.93 -1.45
N ASP A 102 -1.58 -10.36 -1.58
CA ASP A 102 -2.35 -10.36 -2.85
C ASP A 102 -1.76 -9.44 -3.94
N LEU A 103 -0.72 -8.66 -3.60
CA LEU A 103 0.08 -7.89 -4.56
C LEU A 103 1.11 -8.77 -5.29
N HIS A 104 1.29 -10.03 -4.86
CA HIS A 104 2.09 -10.99 -5.59
C HIS A 104 1.52 -11.21 -7.00
N GLY A 105 2.38 -11.11 -8.02
CA GLY A 105 1.95 -11.14 -9.43
C GLY A 105 1.32 -9.83 -9.95
N ARG A 106 1.28 -8.77 -9.14
CA ARG A 106 0.79 -7.43 -9.53
C ARG A 106 1.91 -6.38 -9.61
N VAL A 107 3.16 -6.83 -9.68
CA VAL A 107 4.32 -5.98 -9.95
C VAL A 107 4.43 -5.79 -11.47
N VAL A 108 4.36 -4.54 -11.93
CA VAL A 108 4.33 -4.19 -13.35
C VAL A 108 5.43 -3.17 -13.69
N GLY A 109 5.82 -3.13 -14.97
CA GLY A 109 6.79 -2.17 -15.47
C GLY A 109 6.33 -0.70 -15.30
N PRO A 110 7.24 0.28 -15.36
CA PRO A 110 6.93 1.69 -15.09
C PRO A 110 5.80 2.28 -15.95
N GLU A 111 5.75 1.91 -17.23
CA GLU A 111 4.70 2.35 -18.17
C GLU A 111 3.34 1.78 -17.78
N ALA A 112 3.25 0.45 -17.61
CA ALA A 112 2.03 -0.21 -17.15
C ALA A 112 1.59 0.28 -15.76
N TYR A 113 2.53 0.55 -14.84
CA TYR A 113 2.21 1.11 -13.53
C TYR A 113 1.57 2.50 -13.65
N ARG A 114 2.08 3.34 -14.56
CA ARG A 114 1.49 4.65 -14.83
C ARG A 114 0.06 4.52 -15.33
N GLU A 115 -0.17 3.72 -16.36
CA GLU A 115 -1.49 3.58 -16.99
C GLU A 115 -2.52 2.88 -16.09
N LEU A 116 -2.13 1.75 -15.48
CA LEU A 116 -3.02 0.90 -14.70
C LEU A 116 -3.32 1.46 -13.30
N TRP A 117 -2.43 2.30 -12.77
CA TRP A 117 -2.55 2.80 -11.40
C TRP A 117 -2.51 4.33 -11.31
N VAL A 118 -1.41 4.98 -11.72
CA VAL A 118 -1.24 6.43 -11.52
C VAL A 118 -2.33 7.23 -12.22
N ASP A 119 -2.53 7.01 -13.52
CA ASP A 119 -3.52 7.74 -14.31
C ASP A 119 -4.94 7.40 -13.87
N ARG A 120 -5.16 6.17 -13.38
CA ARG A 120 -6.44 5.74 -12.81
C ARG A 120 -6.78 6.53 -11.53
N CYS A 121 -5.82 6.72 -10.63
CA CYS A 121 -6.01 7.51 -9.42
C CYS A 121 -6.18 8.99 -9.71
N GLN A 122 -5.41 9.55 -10.65
CA GLN A 122 -5.51 10.97 -11.05
C GLN A 122 -6.89 11.31 -11.60
N ARG A 123 -7.46 10.46 -12.46
CA ARG A 123 -8.83 10.65 -12.98
C ARG A 123 -9.91 10.74 -11.89
N VAL A 124 -9.69 10.16 -10.72
CA VAL A 124 -10.61 10.28 -9.59
C VAL A 124 -10.40 11.60 -8.86
N GLY A 125 -9.15 11.99 -8.59
CA GLY A 125 -8.84 13.26 -7.93
C GLY A 125 -9.19 14.50 -8.74
N ASP A 126 -9.14 14.43 -10.08
CA ASP A 126 -9.49 15.54 -10.98
C ASP A 126 -11.01 15.64 -11.26
N GLY A 127 -11.80 14.64 -10.85
CA GLY A 127 -13.23 14.51 -11.13
C GLY A 127 -14.15 14.82 -9.94
N GLY A 128 -13.60 15.35 -8.84
CA GLY A 128 -14.32 15.71 -7.61
C GLY A 128 -14.84 17.14 -7.57
#